data_AF-A0A537EDI9-F1
#
_entry.id   AF-A0A537EDI9-F1
#
_cell.length_a   1.000
_cell.length_b   1.000
_cell.length_c   1.000
_cell.angle_alpha   90.00
_cell.angle_beta   90.00
_cell.angle_gamma   90.00
#
_symmetry.space_group_name_H-M   'P 1'
#
loop_
_entity.id
_entity.type
_entity.pdbx_description
1 polymer ?
#
loop_
_entity_poly.entity_id
_entity_poly.type
_entity_poly.pdbx_seq_one_letter_code
_entity_poly.pdbx_strand_id
1 'polypeptide(L)'
;MRLTAPLLIAVLVIVGAVIGYTMWGQYQKLQQERAVTALVADTTTQLRQALTATPTREMFSRIDGNLRSLKAPRQPELADAAEHYILGAREIVRRRLDAARFAQQAAAGRQALTAHMSAAGGSRRGEVWFRTALDLKKKVEREHFELDVTLKALYELLGSLPDAQKRLAPRIQPALLLDERLRAQAREQARADAERAAAELEKVRRLAEPR
;
A
#
# COMPACT_ATOMS: atom_id res chain seq x y z
N MET A 1 33.09 -36.71 54.95
CA MET A 1 31.90 -36.70 54.05
C MET A 1 31.14 -35.36 54.12
N ARG A 2 31.75 -34.21 53.80
CA ARG A 2 31.06 -32.89 53.91
C ARG A 2 31.15 -31.96 52.70
N LEU A 3 31.81 -32.38 51.61
CA LEU A 3 31.98 -31.55 50.40
C LEU A 3 30.97 -31.85 49.29
N THR A 4 30.22 -32.95 49.37
CA THR A 4 29.28 -33.37 48.31
C THR A 4 27.97 -32.60 48.31
N ALA A 5 27.45 -32.22 49.48
CA ALA A 5 26.21 -31.46 49.62
C ALA A 5 26.27 -30.03 49.01
N PRO A 6 27.30 -29.19 49.29
CA PRO A 6 27.37 -27.86 48.69
C PRO A 6 27.62 -27.90 47.17
N LEU A 7 28.34 -28.93 46.69
CA LEU A 7 28.61 -29.12 45.26
C LEU A 7 27.35 -29.54 44.49
N LEU A 8 26.51 -30.41 45.08
CA LEU A 8 25.20 -30.77 44.52
C LEU A 8 24.25 -29.57 44.44
N ILE A 9 24.23 -28.71 45.47
CA ILE A 9 23.41 -27.49 45.47
C ILE A 9 23.89 -26.52 44.39
N ALA A 10 25.20 -26.30 44.26
CA ALA A 10 25.76 -25.44 43.23
C ALA A 10 25.44 -25.93 41.81
N VAL A 11 25.53 -27.24 41.56
CA VAL A 11 25.17 -27.85 40.27
C VAL A 11 23.67 -27.68 39.98
N LEU A 12 22.79 -27.90 40.97
CA LEU A 12 21.35 -27.72 40.79
C LEU A 12 20.97 -26.25 40.48
N VAL A 13 21.63 -25.28 41.12
CA VAL A 13 21.42 -23.85 40.84
C VAL A 13 21.87 -23.49 39.42
N ILE A 14 23.03 -23.99 38.99
CA ILE A 14 23.54 -23.74 37.63
C ILE A 14 22.61 -24.35 36.59
N VAL A 15 22.18 -25.60 36.78
CA VAL A 15 21.25 -26.28 35.87
C VAL A 15 19.90 -25.55 35.84
N GLY A 16 19.38 -25.13 37.00
CA GLY A 16 18.14 -24.34 37.09
C GLY A 16 18.25 -22.99 36.38
N ALA A 17 19.38 -22.29 36.50
CA ALA A 17 19.63 -21.03 35.81
C ALA A 17 19.72 -21.21 34.29
N VAL A 18 20.35 -22.28 33.81
CA VAL A 18 20.45 -22.60 32.38
C VAL A 18 19.08 -22.96 31.80
N ILE A 19 18.30 -23.79 32.49
CA ILE A 19 16.92 -24.16 32.08
C ILE A 19 16.01 -22.92 32.10
N GLY A 20 16.06 -22.12 33.16
CA GLY A 20 15.28 -20.88 33.27
C GLY A 20 15.62 -19.88 32.16
N TYR A 21 16.90 -19.71 31.85
CA TYR A 21 17.36 -18.80 30.78
C TYR A 21 16.89 -19.27 29.39
N THR A 22 17.02 -20.57 29.09
CA THR A 22 16.59 -21.14 27.81
C THR A 22 15.08 -21.10 27.62
N MET A 23 14.29 -21.44 28.65
CA MET A 23 12.82 -21.30 28.63
C MET A 23 12.39 -19.85 28.43
N TRP A 24 13.03 -18.90 29.13
CA TRP A 24 12.70 -17.48 29.01
C TRP A 24 13.03 -16.94 27.61
N GLY A 25 14.16 -17.35 27.04
CA GLY A 25 14.55 -17.01 25.67
C GLY A 25 13.55 -17.52 24.63
N GLN A 26 13.09 -18.77 24.75
CA GLN A 26 12.08 -19.35 23.87
C GLN A 26 10.70 -18.70 24.03
N TYR A 27 10.29 -18.40 25.27
CA TYR A 27 9.02 -17.72 25.52
C TYR A 27 8.99 -16.32 24.91
N GLN A 28 10.05 -15.53 25.10
CA GLN A 28 10.16 -14.20 24.47
C GLN A 28 10.23 -14.29 22.94
N LYS A 29 10.87 -15.34 22.39
CA LYS A 29 10.91 -15.60 20.95
C LYS A 29 9.51 -15.84 20.37
N LEU A 30 8.72 -16.71 21.00
CA LEU A 30 7.33 -17.00 20.58
C LEU A 30 6.42 -15.76 20.68
N GLN A 31 6.59 -14.95 21.71
CA GLN A 31 5.82 -13.71 21.86
C GLN A 31 6.14 -12.70 20.74
N GLN A 32 7.42 -12.59 20.36
CA GLN A 32 7.82 -11.72 19.24
C GLN A 32 7.31 -12.23 17.89
N GLU A 33 7.36 -13.54 17.63
CA GLU A 33 6.77 -14.13 16.41
C GLU A 33 5.28 -13.84 16.32
N ARG A 34 4.54 -14.03 17.42
CA ARG A 34 3.10 -13.73 17.48
C ARG A 34 2.83 -12.25 17.24
N ALA A 35 3.63 -11.36 17.83
CA ALA A 35 3.50 -9.92 17.61
C ALA A 35 3.72 -9.55 16.14
N VAL A 36 4.82 -9.99 15.52
CA VAL A 36 5.09 -9.74 14.09
C VAL A 36 4.00 -10.32 13.21
N THR A 37 3.55 -11.54 13.49
CA THR A 37 2.48 -12.20 12.75
C THR A 37 1.15 -11.44 12.86
N ALA A 38 0.83 -10.91 14.04
CA ALA A 38 -0.37 -10.09 14.25
C ALA A 38 -0.30 -8.77 13.45
N LEU A 39 0.87 -8.13 13.39
CA LEU A 39 1.07 -6.92 12.58
C LEU A 39 0.92 -7.20 11.08
N VAL A 40 1.44 -8.34 10.60
CA VAL A 40 1.23 -8.79 9.21
C VAL A 40 -0.25 -9.06 8.94
N ALA A 41 -0.94 -9.76 9.85
CA ALA A 41 -2.35 -10.09 9.71
C ALA A 41 -3.26 -8.85 9.68
N ASP A 42 -3.04 -7.89 10.57
CA ASP A 42 -3.78 -6.62 10.56
C ASP A 42 -3.47 -5.84 9.27
N THR A 43 -2.20 -5.75 8.88
CA THR A 43 -1.81 -5.09 7.62
C THR A 43 -2.49 -5.71 6.41
N THR A 44 -2.53 -7.04 6.32
CA THR A 44 -3.25 -7.76 5.25
C THR A 44 -4.75 -7.45 5.28
N THR A 45 -5.35 -7.33 6.47
CA THR A 45 -6.76 -6.98 6.62
C THR A 45 -7.04 -5.57 6.12
N GLN A 46 -6.23 -4.58 6.52
CA GLN A 46 -6.35 -3.20 6.04
C GLN A 46 -6.13 -3.12 4.52
N LEU A 47 -5.14 -3.86 4.00
CA LEU A 47 -4.86 -3.93 2.56
C LEU A 47 -6.05 -4.53 1.80
N ARG A 48 -6.62 -5.65 2.27
CA ARG A 48 -7.81 -6.28 1.68
C ARG A 48 -8.98 -5.30 1.61
N GLN A 49 -9.23 -4.56 2.69
CA GLN A 49 -10.28 -3.54 2.73
C GLN A 49 -10.00 -2.40 1.74
N ALA A 50 -8.76 -1.91 1.67
CA ALA A 50 -8.38 -0.86 0.73
C ALA A 50 -8.48 -1.28 -0.74
N LEU A 51 -8.35 -2.57 -1.05
CA LEU A 51 -8.53 -3.11 -2.41
C LEU A 51 -9.99 -3.35 -2.78
N THR A 52 -10.84 -3.70 -1.82
CA THR A 52 -12.26 -4.04 -2.06
C THR A 52 -13.22 -2.88 -1.86
N ALA A 53 -12.83 -1.87 -1.07
CA ALA A 53 -13.62 -0.69 -0.76
C ALA A 53 -12.85 0.60 -1.07
N THR A 54 -13.51 1.75 -0.85
CA THR A 54 -12.87 3.06 -0.93
C THR A 54 -11.75 3.15 0.12
N PRO A 55 -10.51 3.43 -0.28
CA PRO A 55 -9.39 3.51 0.64
C PRO A 55 -9.55 4.73 1.57
N THR A 56 -9.22 4.58 2.84
CA THR A 56 -9.28 5.67 3.83
C THR A 56 -7.91 6.00 4.40
N ARG A 57 -7.72 7.24 4.89
CA ARG A 57 -6.50 7.64 5.59
C ARG A 57 -6.26 6.83 6.87
N GLU A 58 -7.33 6.35 7.51
CA GLU A 58 -7.25 5.50 8.69
C GLU A 58 -6.60 4.14 8.37
N MET A 59 -6.99 3.50 7.26
CA MET A 59 -6.35 2.25 6.80
C MET A 59 -4.84 2.46 6.59
N PHE A 60 -4.46 3.55 5.91
CA PHE A 60 -3.05 3.91 5.73
C PHE A 60 -2.33 4.13 7.07
N SER A 61 -2.96 4.88 7.99
CA SER A 61 -2.38 5.17 9.30
C SER A 61 -2.20 3.92 10.16
N ARG A 62 -3.11 2.94 10.08
CA ARG A 62 -2.96 1.65 10.77
C ARG A 62 -1.76 0.87 10.25
N ILE A 63 -1.61 0.76 8.93
CA ILE A 63 -0.46 0.07 8.32
C ILE A 63 0.86 0.79 8.68
N ASP A 64 0.89 2.12 8.63
CA ASP A 64 2.06 2.90 9.03
C ASP A 64 2.39 2.70 10.53
N GLY A 65 1.36 2.59 11.39
CA GLY A 65 1.51 2.21 12.79
C GLY A 65 2.12 0.82 12.96
N ASN A 66 1.63 -0.17 12.22
CA ASN A 66 2.15 -1.53 12.25
C ASN A 66 3.62 -1.60 11.85
N LEU A 67 4.00 -0.86 10.81
CA LEU A 67 5.38 -0.73 10.36
C LEU A 67 6.28 -0.16 11.46
N ARG A 68 5.85 0.91 12.14
CA ARG A 68 6.59 1.52 13.25
C ARG A 68 6.71 0.59 14.46
N SER A 69 5.76 -0.31 14.66
CA SER A 69 5.76 -1.28 15.76
C SER A 69 6.71 -2.46 15.55
N LEU A 70 7.32 -2.62 14.36
CA LEU A 70 8.30 -3.69 14.09
C LEU A 70 9.69 -3.48 14.74
N LYS A 71 9.87 -2.49 15.64
CA LYS A 71 11.19 -2.11 16.17
C LYS A 71 11.93 -3.26 16.88
N ALA A 72 13.19 -3.47 16.44
CA ALA A 72 14.26 -4.27 17.05
C ALA A 72 13.85 -5.63 17.68
N PRO A 73 13.31 -6.57 16.88
CA PRO A 73 12.98 -7.90 17.35
C PRO A 73 14.23 -8.80 17.42
N ARG A 74 14.20 -9.81 18.28
CA ARG A 74 15.29 -10.81 18.38
C ARG A 74 15.34 -11.76 17.18
N GLN A 75 14.34 -11.69 16.28
CA GLN A 75 14.32 -12.39 15.01
C GLN A 75 14.41 -11.40 13.85
N PRO A 76 15.64 -11.02 13.46
CA PRO A 76 15.83 -10.03 12.41
C PRO A 76 15.24 -10.49 11.07
N GLU A 77 15.32 -11.79 10.73
CA GLU A 77 14.85 -12.27 9.44
C GLU A 77 13.32 -12.25 9.26
N LEU A 78 12.56 -12.65 10.29
CA LEU A 78 11.09 -12.61 10.23
C LEU A 78 10.61 -11.15 10.17
N ALA A 79 11.27 -10.28 10.93
CA ALA A 79 10.90 -8.88 10.98
C ALA A 79 11.28 -8.13 9.71
N ASP A 80 12.43 -8.40 9.12
CA ASP A 80 12.84 -7.84 7.81
C ASP A 80 11.87 -8.28 6.70
N ALA A 81 11.52 -9.57 6.68
CA ALA A 81 10.52 -10.08 5.74
C ALA A 81 9.13 -9.43 5.95
N ALA A 82 8.73 -9.24 7.22
CA ALA A 82 7.48 -8.56 7.56
C ALA A 82 7.52 -7.08 7.19
N GLU A 83 8.61 -6.38 7.47
CA GLU A 83 8.83 -4.99 7.12
C GLU A 83 8.68 -4.79 5.62
N HIS A 84 9.32 -5.62 4.80
CA HIS A 84 9.24 -5.54 3.36
C HIS A 84 7.80 -5.70 2.84
N TYR A 85 7.04 -6.65 3.39
CA TYR A 85 5.62 -6.84 3.04
C TYR A 85 4.75 -5.67 3.50
N ILE A 86 4.91 -5.20 4.74
CA ILE A 86 4.13 -4.09 5.30
C ILE A 86 4.42 -2.78 4.55
N LEU A 87 5.67 -2.54 4.15
CA LEU A 87 6.05 -1.42 3.29
C LEU A 87 5.34 -1.48 1.92
N GLY A 88 5.33 -2.66 1.29
CA GLY A 88 4.61 -2.87 0.04
C GLY A 88 3.11 -2.60 0.18
N ALA A 89 2.48 -3.15 1.22
CA ALA A 89 1.07 -2.93 1.53
C ALA A 89 0.76 -1.44 1.77
N ARG A 90 1.60 -0.75 2.54
CA ARG A 90 1.47 0.68 2.84
C ARG A 90 1.48 1.52 1.56
N GLU A 91 2.45 1.26 0.68
CA GLU A 91 2.57 2.01 -0.57
C GLU A 91 1.40 1.69 -1.51
N ILE A 92 0.90 0.45 -1.57
CA ILE A 92 -0.32 0.11 -2.31
C ILE A 92 -1.52 0.92 -1.81
N VAL A 93 -1.75 0.97 -0.49
CA VAL A 93 -2.86 1.74 0.09
C VAL A 93 -2.70 3.24 -0.17
N ARG A 94 -1.47 3.76 -0.09
CA ARG A 94 -1.18 5.15 -0.45
C ARG A 94 -1.53 5.44 -1.91
N ARG A 95 -1.10 4.58 -2.85
CA ARG A 95 -1.41 4.76 -4.27
C ARG A 95 -2.89 4.63 -4.57
N ARG A 96 -3.63 3.79 -3.85
CA ARG A 96 -5.10 3.73 -3.92
C ARG A 96 -5.74 5.06 -3.49
N LEU A 97 -5.26 5.65 -2.40
CA LEU A 97 -5.73 6.97 -1.94
C LEU A 97 -5.44 8.07 -2.96
N ASP A 98 -4.22 8.11 -3.47
CA ASP A 98 -3.80 9.10 -4.48
C ASP A 98 -4.57 8.92 -5.79
N ALA A 99 -4.76 7.68 -6.26
CA ALA A 99 -5.54 7.39 -7.47
C ALA A 99 -6.99 7.86 -7.34
N ALA A 100 -7.64 7.62 -6.18
CA ALA A 100 -9.00 8.09 -5.93
C ALA A 100 -9.09 9.63 -5.99
N ARG A 101 -8.12 10.32 -5.38
CA ARG A 101 -8.03 11.78 -5.41
C ARG A 101 -7.78 12.31 -6.83
N PHE A 102 -6.83 11.76 -7.56
CA PHE A 102 -6.51 12.20 -8.92
C PHE A 102 -7.63 11.88 -9.91
N ALA A 103 -8.36 10.78 -9.72
CA ALA A 103 -9.54 10.46 -10.53
C ALA A 103 -10.63 11.52 -10.37
N GLN A 104 -10.89 11.98 -9.14
CA GLN A 104 -11.83 13.07 -8.87
C GLN A 104 -11.37 14.40 -9.49
N GLN A 105 -10.08 14.73 -9.35
CA GLN A 105 -9.52 15.96 -9.93
C GLN A 105 -9.62 15.95 -11.45
N ALA A 106 -9.19 14.86 -12.11
CA ALA A 106 -9.28 14.72 -13.55
C ALA A 106 -10.74 14.81 -14.03
N ALA A 107 -11.70 14.20 -13.31
CA ALA A 107 -13.12 14.32 -13.65
C ALA A 107 -13.63 15.77 -13.54
N ALA A 108 -13.29 16.46 -12.46
CA ALA A 108 -13.66 17.87 -12.27
C ALA A 108 -13.03 18.78 -13.33
N GLY A 109 -11.76 18.56 -13.69
CA GLY A 109 -11.09 19.28 -14.77
C GLY A 109 -11.79 19.10 -16.11
N ARG A 110 -12.14 17.85 -16.48
CA ARG A 110 -12.89 17.55 -17.71
C ARG A 110 -14.25 18.25 -17.75
N GLN A 111 -14.98 18.25 -16.63
CA GLN A 111 -16.26 18.94 -16.51
C GLN A 111 -16.10 20.45 -16.68
N ALA A 112 -15.10 21.06 -16.03
CA ALA A 112 -14.83 22.49 -16.14
C ALA A 112 -14.49 22.90 -17.57
N LEU A 113 -13.64 22.12 -18.27
CA LEU A 113 -13.32 22.37 -19.67
C LEU A 113 -14.57 22.25 -20.56
N THR A 114 -15.35 21.19 -20.39
CA THR A 114 -16.58 20.97 -21.17
C THR A 114 -17.58 22.11 -20.97
N ALA A 115 -17.79 22.53 -19.73
CA ALA A 115 -18.64 23.66 -19.40
C ALA A 115 -18.15 24.95 -20.07
N HIS A 116 -16.86 25.26 -19.99
CA HIS A 116 -16.26 26.42 -20.66
C HIS A 116 -16.43 26.39 -22.18
N MET A 117 -16.26 25.22 -22.80
CA MET A 117 -16.46 25.03 -24.24
C MET A 117 -17.92 25.21 -24.65
N SER A 118 -18.87 24.77 -23.83
CA SER A 118 -20.32 24.92 -24.09
C SER A 118 -20.87 26.33 -23.81
N ALA A 119 -20.28 27.07 -22.87
CA ALA A 119 -20.80 28.36 -22.43
C ALA A 119 -20.62 29.48 -23.47
N ALA A 120 -19.75 29.31 -24.46
CA ALA A 120 -19.52 30.30 -25.51
C ALA A 120 -20.34 30.01 -26.78
N GLY A 121 -21.50 30.65 -26.88
CA GLY A 121 -22.27 30.76 -28.12
C GLY A 121 -21.68 31.82 -29.07
N GLY A 122 -21.53 31.44 -30.35
CA GLY A 122 -21.46 32.25 -31.59
C GLY A 122 -20.48 33.43 -31.69
N SER A 123 -20.46 34.35 -30.72
CA SER A 123 -19.88 35.70 -30.86
C SER A 123 -18.99 36.12 -29.69
N ARG A 124 -18.79 35.27 -28.66
CA ARG A 124 -18.01 35.58 -27.42
C ARG A 124 -16.68 34.83 -27.29
N ARG A 125 -16.25 34.11 -28.32
CA ARG A 125 -14.95 33.40 -28.34
C ARG A 125 -13.82 34.36 -28.70
N GLY A 126 -13.53 35.31 -27.82
CA GLY A 126 -12.41 36.25 -27.96
C GLY A 126 -11.11 35.68 -27.38
N GLU A 127 -10.03 36.46 -27.45
CA GLU A 127 -8.69 36.11 -26.95
C GLU A 127 -8.69 35.57 -25.51
N VAL A 128 -9.44 36.21 -24.61
CA VAL A 128 -9.56 35.79 -23.20
C VAL A 128 -10.18 34.40 -23.09
N TRP A 129 -11.21 34.12 -23.90
CA TRP A 129 -11.85 32.80 -23.92
C TRP A 129 -10.90 31.70 -24.38
N PHE A 130 -10.08 31.97 -25.41
CA PHE A 130 -9.07 31.03 -25.91
C PHE A 130 -7.97 30.77 -24.89
N ARG A 131 -7.47 31.80 -24.20
CA ARG A 131 -6.48 31.63 -23.12
C ARG A 131 -7.03 30.76 -21.99
N THR A 132 -8.25 31.03 -21.52
CA THR A 132 -8.89 30.22 -20.47
C THR A 132 -9.11 28.77 -20.92
N ALA A 133 -9.53 28.54 -22.18
CA ALA A 133 -9.67 27.20 -22.72
C ALA A 133 -8.34 26.43 -22.76
N LEU A 134 -7.25 27.11 -23.17
CA LEU A 134 -5.91 26.53 -23.20
C LEU A 134 -5.40 26.19 -21.79
N ASP A 135 -5.62 27.08 -20.81
CA ASP A 135 -5.21 26.83 -19.43
C ASP A 135 -5.99 25.68 -18.80
N LEU A 136 -7.31 25.61 -19.03
CA LEU A 136 -8.13 24.47 -18.61
C LEU A 136 -7.67 23.16 -19.26
N LYS A 137 -7.33 23.18 -20.55
CA LYS A 137 -6.79 22.00 -21.24
C LYS A 137 -5.47 21.54 -20.62
N LYS A 138 -4.50 22.44 -20.43
CA LYS A 138 -3.21 22.12 -19.78
C LYS A 138 -3.41 21.54 -18.39
N LYS A 139 -4.39 22.06 -17.64
CA LYS A 139 -4.75 21.54 -16.32
C LYS A 139 -5.28 20.10 -16.41
N VAL A 140 -6.22 19.82 -17.32
CA VAL A 140 -6.77 18.47 -17.54
C VAL A 140 -5.68 17.49 -17.94
N GLU A 141 -4.79 17.86 -18.85
CA GLU A 141 -3.67 17.01 -19.28
C GLU A 141 -2.75 16.66 -18.11
N ARG A 142 -2.44 17.64 -17.25
CA ARG A 142 -1.64 17.41 -16.03
C ARG A 142 -2.35 16.48 -15.05
N GLU A 143 -3.64 16.71 -14.79
CA GLU A 143 -4.42 15.90 -13.85
C GLU A 143 -4.53 14.44 -14.33
N HIS A 144 -4.69 14.21 -15.64
CA HIS A 144 -4.66 12.87 -16.21
C HIS A 144 -3.27 12.23 -16.17
N PHE A 145 -2.21 13.00 -16.37
CA PHE A 145 -0.84 12.49 -16.26
C PHE A 145 -0.55 11.98 -14.85
N GLU A 146 -0.89 12.74 -13.81
CA GLU A 146 -0.71 12.32 -12.41
C GLU A 146 -1.52 11.05 -12.08
N LEU A 147 -2.74 10.96 -12.61
CA LEU A 147 -3.58 9.78 -12.47
C LEU A 147 -2.95 8.55 -13.14
N ASP A 148 -2.47 8.68 -14.37
CA ASP A 148 -1.84 7.60 -15.14
C ASP A 148 -0.57 7.07 -14.45
N VAL A 149 0.33 7.97 -14.03
CA VAL A 149 1.55 7.62 -13.29
C VAL A 149 1.20 6.86 -12.01
N THR A 150 0.17 7.33 -11.28
CA THR A 150 -0.24 6.69 -10.03
C THR A 150 -0.85 5.31 -10.25
N LEU A 151 -1.69 5.13 -11.27
CA LEU A 151 -2.30 3.84 -11.59
C LEU A 151 -1.28 2.82 -12.10
N LYS A 152 -0.30 3.24 -12.92
CA LYS A 152 0.82 2.39 -13.34
C LYS A 152 1.69 1.98 -12.16
N ALA A 153 2.03 2.91 -11.27
CA ALA A 153 2.76 2.57 -10.05
C ALA A 153 2.00 1.57 -9.18
N LEU A 154 0.67 1.74 -9.04
CA LEU A 154 -0.18 0.79 -8.33
C LEU A 154 -0.17 -0.60 -8.98
N TYR A 155 -0.26 -0.68 -10.32
CA TYR A 155 -0.17 -1.93 -11.08
C TYR A 155 1.15 -2.66 -10.84
N GLU A 156 2.27 -1.95 -10.86
CA GLU A 156 3.60 -2.51 -10.62
C GLU A 156 3.77 -2.99 -9.16
N LEU A 157 3.32 -2.20 -8.19
CA LEU A 157 3.36 -2.59 -6.77
C LEU A 157 2.54 -3.84 -6.48
N LEU A 158 1.34 -3.93 -7.07
CA LEU A 158 0.52 -5.14 -6.99
C LEU A 158 1.22 -6.32 -7.67
N GLY A 159 1.97 -6.07 -8.75
CA GLY A 159 2.78 -7.06 -9.45
C GLY A 159 3.95 -7.61 -8.65
N SER A 160 4.63 -6.78 -7.85
CA SER A 160 5.82 -7.15 -7.08
C SER A 160 5.53 -7.66 -5.66
N LEU A 161 4.33 -7.41 -5.11
CA LEU A 161 3.93 -7.88 -3.77
C LEU A 161 4.15 -9.40 -3.52
N PRO A 162 3.94 -10.31 -4.49
CA PRO A 162 4.20 -11.74 -4.29
C PRO A 162 5.65 -12.05 -3.89
N ASP A 163 6.63 -11.24 -4.30
CA ASP A 163 8.03 -11.45 -3.92
C ASP A 163 8.26 -11.18 -2.43
N ALA A 164 7.56 -10.21 -1.85
CA ALA A 164 7.54 -10.00 -0.41
C ALA A 164 6.81 -11.15 0.32
N GLN A 165 5.70 -11.65 -0.23
CA GLN A 165 4.97 -12.78 0.34
C GLN A 165 5.80 -14.06 0.37
N LYS A 166 6.59 -14.36 -0.67
CA LYS A 166 7.48 -15.54 -0.71
C LYS A 166 8.48 -15.56 0.44
N ARG A 167 8.95 -14.40 0.89
CA ARG A 167 9.88 -14.28 2.04
C ARG A 167 9.18 -14.56 3.37
N LEU A 168 7.88 -14.34 3.45
CA LEU A 168 7.06 -14.57 4.65
C LEU A 168 6.42 -15.96 4.70
N ALA A 169 6.11 -16.55 3.55
CA ALA A 169 5.37 -17.81 3.45
C ALA A 169 5.96 -18.98 4.27
N PRO A 170 7.29 -19.15 4.40
CA PRO A 170 7.85 -20.22 5.24
C PRO A 170 7.64 -20.00 6.75
N ARG A 171 7.30 -18.78 7.17
CA ARG A 171 7.30 -18.35 8.58
C ARG A 171 5.91 -18.01 9.11
N ILE A 172 4.92 -17.81 8.23
CA ILE A 172 3.57 -17.37 8.56
C ILE A 172 2.55 -18.22 7.80
N GLN A 173 1.39 -18.46 8.42
CA GLN A 173 0.27 -19.16 7.78
C GLN A 173 -0.17 -18.43 6.49
N PRO A 174 -0.36 -19.14 5.36
CA PRO A 174 -0.73 -18.52 4.08
C PRO A 174 -2.00 -17.67 4.13
N ALA A 175 -2.97 -18.03 4.97
CA ALA A 175 -4.23 -17.30 5.15
C ALA A 175 -4.05 -15.87 5.72
N LEU A 176 -2.89 -15.56 6.30
CA LEU A 176 -2.56 -14.24 6.82
C LEU A 176 -1.91 -13.32 5.77
N LEU A 177 -1.62 -13.84 4.58
CA LEU A 177 -1.12 -13.09 3.44
C LEU A 177 -2.27 -12.68 2.51
N LEU A 178 -2.03 -11.68 1.65
CA LEU A 178 -3.03 -11.24 0.69
C LEU A 178 -3.31 -12.35 -0.33
N ASP A 179 -4.59 -12.68 -0.51
CA ASP A 179 -5.05 -13.66 -1.50
C ASP A 179 -4.64 -13.27 -2.92
N GLU A 180 -4.14 -14.26 -3.67
CA GLU A 180 -3.60 -14.08 -5.01
C GLU A 180 -4.67 -13.67 -6.02
N ARG A 181 -5.90 -14.19 -5.91
CA ARG A 181 -6.98 -13.82 -6.83
C ARG A 181 -7.39 -12.37 -6.59
N LEU A 182 -7.53 -11.97 -5.34
CA LEU A 182 -7.84 -10.57 -4.99
C LEU A 182 -6.75 -9.62 -5.48
N ARG A 183 -5.47 -9.96 -5.28
CA ARG A 183 -4.33 -9.16 -5.76
C ARG A 183 -4.37 -9.02 -7.28
N ALA A 184 -4.53 -10.14 -7.99
CA ALA A 184 -4.58 -10.16 -9.46
C ALA A 184 -5.77 -9.34 -9.99
N GLN A 185 -6.94 -9.47 -9.37
CA GLN A 185 -8.12 -8.68 -9.72
C GLN A 185 -7.87 -7.17 -9.52
N ALA A 186 -7.30 -6.78 -8.37
CA ALA A 186 -6.96 -5.39 -8.11
C ALA A 186 -5.93 -4.84 -9.10
N ARG A 187 -4.99 -5.68 -9.54
CA ARG A 187 -3.97 -5.33 -10.54
C ARG A 187 -4.60 -5.07 -11.89
N GLU A 188 -5.43 -5.99 -12.39
CA GLU A 188 -6.15 -5.80 -13.64
C GLU A 188 -7.10 -4.60 -13.59
N GLN A 189 -7.72 -4.35 -12.43
CA GLN A 189 -8.52 -3.14 -12.24
C GLN A 189 -7.68 -1.86 -12.39
N ALA A 190 -6.49 -1.80 -11.77
CA ALA A 190 -5.60 -0.65 -11.90
C ALA A 190 -5.17 -0.40 -13.36
N ARG A 191 -4.93 -1.48 -14.13
CA ARG A 191 -4.65 -1.41 -15.56
C ARG A 191 -5.84 -0.87 -16.35
N ALA A 192 -7.03 -1.44 -16.14
CA ALA A 192 -8.25 -1.00 -16.80
C ALA A 192 -8.59 0.46 -16.47
N ASP A 193 -8.32 0.91 -15.24
CA ASP A 193 -8.48 2.31 -14.83
C ASP A 193 -7.53 3.23 -15.61
N ALA A 194 -6.28 2.81 -15.81
CA ALA A 194 -5.29 3.58 -16.56
C ALA A 194 -5.67 3.68 -18.04
N GLU A 195 -6.08 2.58 -18.66
CA GLU A 195 -6.56 2.54 -20.04
C GLU A 195 -7.79 3.45 -20.23
N ARG A 196 -8.74 3.41 -19.29
CA ARG A 196 -9.90 4.31 -19.28
C ARG A 196 -9.48 5.77 -19.13
N ALA A 197 -8.58 6.09 -18.22
CA ALA A 197 -8.09 7.45 -18.01
C ALA A 197 -7.38 7.99 -19.27
N ALA A 198 -6.61 7.15 -19.97
CA ALA A 198 -5.97 7.51 -21.23
C ALA A 198 -7.00 7.75 -22.35
N ALA A 199 -8.01 6.90 -22.47
CA ALA A 199 -9.09 7.07 -23.46
C ALA A 199 -9.89 8.37 -23.23
N GLU A 200 -10.17 8.72 -21.96
CA GLU A 200 -10.83 9.97 -21.61
C GLU A 200 -9.96 11.21 -21.92
N LEU A 201 -8.66 11.13 -21.70
CA LEU A 201 -7.73 12.20 -22.09
C LEU A 201 -7.72 12.42 -23.61
N GLU A 202 -7.74 11.33 -24.38
CA GLU A 202 -7.76 11.40 -25.83
C GLU A 202 -9.03 12.09 -26.37
N LYS A 203 -10.19 11.84 -25.75
CA LYS A 203 -11.42 12.59 -26.07
C LYS A 203 -11.25 14.09 -25.85
N VAL A 204 -10.62 14.48 -24.74
CA VAL A 204 -10.35 15.90 -24.42
C VAL A 204 -9.42 16.54 -25.45
N ARG A 205 -8.37 15.84 -25.88
CA ARG A 205 -7.43 16.36 -26.88
C ARG A 205 -8.12 16.69 -28.20
N ARG A 206 -9.07 15.86 -28.64
CA ARG A 206 -9.86 16.04 -29.87
C ARG A 206 -10.85 17.21 -29.80
N LEU A 207 -11.29 17.63 -28.62
CA LEU A 207 -12.16 18.82 -28.46
C LEU A 207 -11.45 20.12 -28.85
N ALA A 208 -10.12 20.11 -28.95
CA ALA A 208 -9.30 21.28 -29.23
C ALA A 208 -8.68 21.27 -30.64
N GLU A 209 -8.99 20.29 -31.48
CA GLU A 209 -8.61 20.35 -32.90
C GLU A 209 -9.53 21.37 -33.61
N PRO A 210 -8.96 22.36 -34.32
CA PRO A 210 -9.77 23.22 -35.17
C PRO A 210 -10.44 22.35 -36.24
N ARG A 211 -11.77 22.45 -36.34
CA ARG A 211 -12.51 21.98 -37.51
C ARG A 211 -12.37 22.97 -38.64
#